data_AF-A0A0D3G6B8-F1
#
_entry.id   AF-A0A0D3G6B8-F1
#
_cell.length_a   1.000
_cell.length_b   1.000
_cell.length_c   1.000
_cell.angle_alpha   90.00
_cell.angle_beta   90.00
_cell.angle_gamma   90.00
#
_symmetry.space_group_name_H-M   'P 1'
#
loop_
_entity.id
_entity.type
_entity.pdbx_description
1 polymer ?
#
loop_
_entity_poly.entity_id
_entity_poly.type
_entity_poly.pdbx_seq_one_letter_code
_entity_poly.pdbx_strand_id
1 'polypeptide(L)'
;MLLRCAAWRAEFRADAVLDEDLGFKDLEGVVAYMHGWDREGHPVCYNAYGVFKDRDMYDRVFGDGERLARFLRWRVQVMERGVRALHLRPGGVNAIIQVTDLKDMPKRELRAASNQILSLFQDNYPEMVARKVFINVPWYFSVLFSMISPFLTERTKSKFVIAREGNVAETLFKFIRPELVPVQYGGLSRAGDLENGPPKPASEFTIKGGEKVFLEIDGIEAGATITWDLVVGGWELEYGAEYVPAAEDSYTLCVERTRKVPAAADEPVHNAFTAREAGKMVLSIDNSGSRKRKVAAYRYFVRKPSA
;
A
#
# COMPACT_ATOMS: atom_id res chain seq x y z
N MET A 1 2.66 17.76 29.76
CA MET A 1 2.22 17.02 28.55
C MET A 1 1.10 16.04 28.87
N LEU A 2 1.33 15.03 29.71
CA LEU A 2 0.32 14.01 30.05
C LEU A 2 -1.03 14.56 30.52
N LEU A 3 -1.05 15.48 31.50
CA LEU A 3 -2.30 16.08 32.00
C LEU A 3 -3.07 16.86 30.92
N ARG A 4 -2.36 17.49 29.97
CA ARG A 4 -2.99 18.20 28.85
C ARG A 4 -3.63 17.23 27.85
N CYS A 5 -2.94 16.13 27.53
CA CYS A 5 -3.50 15.07 26.69
C CYS A 5 -4.74 14.44 27.37
N ALA A 6 -4.70 14.17 28.68
CA ALA A 6 -5.85 13.63 29.41
C ALA A 6 -7.06 14.57 29.40
N ALA A 7 -6.85 15.87 29.63
CA ALA A 7 -7.90 16.88 29.52
C ALA A 7 -8.46 16.94 28.09
N TRP A 8 -7.58 16.96 27.09
CA TRP A 8 -7.99 16.94 25.68
C TRP A 8 -8.80 15.70 25.33
N ARG A 9 -8.40 14.50 25.77
CA ARG A 9 -9.18 13.27 25.50
C ARG A 9 -10.59 13.35 26.07
N ALA A 10 -10.75 13.92 27.26
CA ALA A 10 -12.05 14.11 27.89
C ALA A 10 -12.92 15.13 27.12
N GLU A 11 -12.37 16.30 26.80
CA GLU A 11 -13.05 17.36 26.03
C GLU A 11 -13.40 16.89 24.61
N PHE A 12 -12.48 16.22 23.95
CA PHE A 12 -12.64 15.68 22.60
C PHE A 12 -13.52 14.42 22.57
N ARG A 13 -13.78 13.79 23.72
CA ARG A 13 -14.43 12.47 23.84
C ARG A 13 -13.74 11.41 22.98
N ALA A 14 -12.40 11.39 22.99
CA ALA A 14 -11.59 10.54 22.13
C ALA A 14 -11.88 9.04 22.31
N ASP A 15 -12.26 8.61 23.52
CA ASP A 15 -12.54 7.19 23.80
C ASP A 15 -13.81 6.67 23.12
N ALA A 16 -14.77 7.57 22.83
CA ALA A 16 -16.05 7.24 22.19
C ALA A 16 -16.04 7.50 20.67
N VAL A 17 -14.99 8.15 20.15
CA VAL A 17 -14.96 8.61 18.75
C VAL A 17 -15.09 7.46 17.75
N LEU A 18 -14.69 6.25 18.13
CA LEU A 18 -14.70 5.07 17.26
C LEU A 18 -16.09 4.58 16.89
N ASP A 19 -17.10 4.91 17.70
CA ASP A 19 -18.48 4.47 17.50
C ASP A 19 -19.33 5.54 16.77
N GLU A 20 -18.74 6.69 16.44
CA GLU A 20 -19.43 7.83 15.83
C GLU A 20 -19.52 7.71 14.29
N ASP A 21 -20.68 8.03 13.73
CA ASP A 21 -20.84 8.21 12.28
C ASP A 21 -20.55 9.67 11.91
N LEU A 22 -19.37 9.90 11.32
CA LEU A 22 -18.91 11.23 10.93
C LEU A 22 -19.18 11.56 9.45
N GLY A 23 -19.86 10.67 8.73
CA GLY A 23 -20.23 10.89 7.32
C GLY A 23 -19.06 10.82 6.33
N PHE A 24 -18.02 10.06 6.67
CA PHE A 24 -16.79 9.90 5.86
C PHE A 24 -16.50 8.44 5.47
N LYS A 25 -17.50 7.56 5.51
CA LYS A 25 -17.33 6.15 5.11
C LYS A 25 -16.85 6.00 3.66
N ASP A 26 -17.19 6.96 2.80
CA ASP A 26 -16.72 7.04 1.41
C ASP A 26 -15.26 7.49 1.28
N LEU A 27 -14.70 8.13 2.32
CA LEU A 27 -13.28 8.49 2.38
C LEU A 27 -12.42 7.42 3.09
N GLU A 28 -13.06 6.47 3.78
CA GLU A 28 -12.39 5.29 4.32
C GLU A 28 -11.89 4.42 3.16
N GLY A 29 -10.65 3.98 3.23
CA GLY A 29 -9.97 3.26 2.14
C GLY A 29 -9.40 4.16 1.05
N VAL A 30 -9.72 5.47 1.04
CA VAL A 30 -9.26 6.42 0.01
C VAL A 30 -8.34 7.49 0.59
N VAL A 31 -8.79 8.24 1.61
CA VAL A 31 -8.05 9.39 2.14
C VAL A 31 -7.20 9.02 3.34
N ALA A 32 -7.76 8.26 4.26
CA ALA A 32 -7.07 7.84 5.47
C ALA A 32 -7.63 6.53 5.98
N TYR A 33 -6.77 5.54 6.16
CA TYR A 33 -7.23 4.22 6.55
C TYR A 33 -6.07 3.36 7.09
N MET A 34 -6.43 2.44 7.97
CA MET A 34 -5.52 1.40 8.44
C MET A 34 -5.59 0.21 7.48
N HIS A 35 -4.45 -0.27 7.00
CA HIS A 35 -4.40 -1.44 6.12
C HIS A 35 -3.08 -2.18 6.27
N GLY A 36 -3.13 -3.46 6.63
CA GLY A 36 -1.94 -4.30 6.72
C GLY A 36 -0.98 -3.94 7.87
N TRP A 37 0.13 -4.67 7.90
CA TRP A 37 1.19 -4.57 8.91
C TRP A 37 2.55 -4.63 8.24
N ASP A 38 3.53 -3.97 8.83
CA ASP A 38 4.92 -4.12 8.44
C ASP A 38 5.49 -5.49 8.88
N ARG A 39 6.71 -5.79 8.47
CA ARG A 39 7.42 -7.04 8.79
C ARG A 39 7.71 -7.20 10.28
N GLU A 40 7.68 -6.11 11.04
CA GLU A 40 7.90 -6.07 12.49
C GLU A 40 6.55 -6.10 13.28
N GLY A 41 5.41 -6.13 12.57
CA GLY A 41 4.07 -6.18 13.15
C GLY A 41 3.44 -4.82 13.44
N HIS A 42 4.07 -3.71 13.06
CA HIS A 42 3.48 -2.38 13.19
C HIS A 42 2.30 -2.22 12.22
N PRO A 43 1.11 -1.81 12.69
CA PRO A 43 0.00 -1.51 11.78
C PRO A 43 0.36 -0.32 10.88
N VAL A 44 -0.15 -0.32 9.66
CA VAL A 44 0.15 0.72 8.65
C VAL A 44 -1.07 1.60 8.42
N CYS A 45 -0.89 2.91 8.58
CA CYS A 45 -1.87 3.93 8.25
C CYS A 45 -1.49 4.59 6.93
N TYR A 46 -2.36 4.48 5.93
CA TYR A 46 -2.23 5.18 4.65
C TYR A 46 -2.96 6.51 4.69
N ASN A 47 -2.38 7.53 4.07
CA ASN A 47 -2.90 8.89 4.00
C ASN A 47 -2.72 9.41 2.57
N ALA A 48 -3.79 9.60 1.82
CA ALA A 48 -3.75 10.14 0.46
C ALA A 48 -4.62 11.38 0.36
N TYR A 49 -3.97 12.54 0.25
CA TYR A 49 -4.66 13.84 0.23
C TYR A 49 -4.87 14.40 -1.18
N GLY A 50 -4.49 13.64 -2.23
CA GLY A 50 -4.65 14.03 -3.62
C GLY A 50 -6.11 14.24 -4.04
N VAL A 51 -7.07 13.57 -3.38
CA VAL A 51 -8.51 13.74 -3.66
C VAL A 51 -8.99 15.18 -3.45
N PHE A 52 -8.30 15.95 -2.60
CA PHE A 52 -8.64 17.33 -2.30
C PHE A 52 -8.16 18.32 -3.37
N LYS A 53 -7.57 17.82 -4.46
CA LYS A 53 -7.36 18.60 -5.69
C LYS A 53 -8.70 18.91 -6.37
N ASP A 54 -9.68 18.04 -6.20
CA ASP A 54 -11.05 18.31 -6.61
C ASP A 54 -11.68 19.35 -5.68
N ARG A 55 -12.20 20.43 -6.27
CA ARG A 55 -12.70 21.57 -5.51
C ARG A 55 -13.98 21.23 -4.75
N ASP A 56 -14.86 20.41 -5.32
CA ASP A 56 -16.11 20.03 -4.65
C ASP A 56 -15.81 19.14 -3.44
N MET A 57 -14.85 18.22 -3.57
CA MET A 57 -14.33 17.43 -2.45
C MET A 57 -13.64 18.31 -1.40
N TYR A 58 -12.82 19.28 -1.84
CA TYR A 58 -12.20 20.23 -0.92
C TYR A 58 -13.25 21.02 -0.14
N ASP A 59 -14.22 21.63 -0.82
CA ASP A 59 -15.27 22.46 -0.19
C ASP A 59 -16.17 21.60 0.72
N ARG A 60 -16.44 20.34 0.36
CA ARG A 60 -17.18 19.37 1.21
C ARG A 60 -16.48 19.10 2.54
N VAL A 61 -15.15 19.11 2.58
CA VAL A 61 -14.36 18.72 3.75
C VAL A 61 -13.77 19.91 4.50
N PHE A 62 -13.42 20.97 3.80
CA PHE A 62 -12.68 22.14 4.31
C PHE A 62 -13.37 23.48 4.04
N GLY A 63 -14.56 23.49 3.45
CA GLY A 63 -15.26 24.72 3.05
C GLY A 63 -15.68 25.64 4.20
N ASP A 64 -15.73 25.13 5.43
CA ASP A 64 -15.99 25.91 6.64
C ASP A 64 -15.34 25.26 7.89
N GLY A 65 -15.41 25.96 9.02
CA GLY A 65 -14.83 25.51 10.28
C GLY A 65 -15.47 24.25 10.86
N GLU A 66 -16.77 24.02 10.64
CA GLU A 66 -17.46 22.83 11.15
C GLU A 66 -17.08 21.58 10.35
N ARG A 67 -17.00 21.69 9.02
CA ARG A 67 -16.53 20.62 8.13
C ARG A 67 -15.10 20.23 8.46
N LEU A 68 -14.22 21.22 8.65
CA LEU A 68 -12.83 21.00 9.06
C LEU A 68 -12.76 20.33 10.43
N ALA A 69 -13.54 20.80 11.43
CA ALA A 69 -13.57 20.18 12.75
C ALA A 69 -14.07 18.71 12.69
N ARG A 70 -15.09 18.43 11.88
CA ARG A 70 -15.59 17.07 11.64
C ARG A 70 -14.53 16.20 10.97
N PHE A 71 -13.78 16.73 10.00
CA PHE A 71 -12.66 16.03 9.38
C PHE A 71 -11.53 15.74 10.36
N LEU A 72 -11.16 16.69 11.21
CA LEU A 72 -10.18 16.48 12.28
C LEU A 72 -10.64 15.40 13.26
N ARG A 73 -11.93 15.38 13.59
CA ARG A 73 -12.57 14.34 14.41
C ARG A 73 -12.45 12.95 13.77
N TRP A 74 -12.70 12.87 12.47
CA TRP A 74 -12.54 11.63 11.72
C TRP A 74 -11.07 11.20 11.60
N ARG A 75 -10.14 12.13 11.43
CA ARG A 75 -8.69 11.85 11.45
C ARG A 75 -8.26 11.24 12.78
N VAL A 76 -8.80 11.74 13.90
CA VAL A 76 -8.60 11.14 15.22
C VAL A 76 -9.22 9.74 15.27
N GLN A 77 -10.43 9.55 14.75
CA GLN A 77 -11.08 8.24 14.66
C GLN A 77 -10.19 7.20 13.96
N VAL A 78 -9.62 7.53 12.79
CA VAL A 78 -8.69 6.65 12.07
C VAL A 78 -7.45 6.33 12.90
N MET A 79 -6.88 7.32 13.59
CA MET A 79 -5.72 7.09 14.47
C MET A 79 -6.05 6.23 15.68
N GLU A 80 -7.21 6.40 16.31
CA GLU A 80 -7.68 5.57 17.43
C GLU A 80 -7.89 4.11 16.99
N ARG A 81 -8.31 3.85 15.74
CA ARG A 81 -8.34 2.48 15.17
C ARG A 81 -6.94 1.89 15.14
N GLY A 82 -5.94 2.68 14.74
CA GLY A 82 -4.53 2.29 14.78
C GLY A 82 -4.02 2.04 16.20
N VAL A 83 -4.39 2.89 17.17
CA VAL A 83 -4.00 2.73 18.58
C VAL A 83 -4.59 1.45 19.18
N ARG A 84 -5.84 1.10 18.86
CA ARG A 84 -6.45 -0.17 19.29
C ARG A 84 -5.71 -1.40 18.77
N ALA A 85 -5.00 -1.30 17.66
CA ALA A 85 -4.17 -2.39 17.11
C ALA A 85 -2.79 -2.52 17.79
N LEU A 86 -2.44 -1.63 18.72
CA LEU A 86 -1.17 -1.65 19.44
C LEU A 86 -1.23 -2.53 20.69
N HIS A 87 -0.08 -3.12 21.02
CA HIS A 87 0.15 -3.88 22.24
C HIS A 87 1.10 -3.10 23.15
N LEU A 88 0.55 -2.20 23.98
CA LEU A 88 1.30 -1.33 24.90
C LEU A 88 1.82 -2.07 26.15
N ARG A 89 2.62 -3.12 25.93
CA ARG A 89 3.30 -3.93 26.95
C ARG A 89 4.78 -4.09 26.58
N PRO A 90 5.68 -4.45 27.52
CA PRO A 90 7.08 -4.74 27.19
C PRO A 90 7.19 -5.76 26.06
N GLY A 91 7.97 -5.43 25.02
CA GLY A 91 8.13 -6.26 23.81
C GLY A 91 6.94 -6.27 22.84
N GLY A 92 5.87 -5.53 23.13
CA GLY A 92 4.73 -5.37 22.22
C GLY A 92 4.93 -4.24 21.21
N VAL A 93 4.24 -4.36 20.07
CA VAL A 93 4.16 -3.32 19.05
C VAL A 93 3.47 -2.08 19.61
N ASN A 94 4.18 -0.96 19.69
CA ASN A 94 3.71 0.27 20.36
C ASN A 94 3.69 1.50 19.45
N ALA A 95 3.87 1.31 18.14
CA ALA A 95 3.94 2.39 17.17
C ALA A 95 3.33 1.99 15.82
N ILE A 96 3.01 2.99 15.01
CA ILE A 96 2.30 2.89 13.73
C ILE A 96 3.23 3.34 12.60
N ILE A 97 3.16 2.68 11.44
CA ILE A 97 3.79 3.18 10.21
C ILE A 97 2.82 4.14 9.52
N GLN A 98 3.30 5.33 9.17
CA GLN A 98 2.50 6.34 8.47
C GLN A 98 2.99 6.41 7.03
N VAL A 99 2.17 5.96 6.08
CA VAL A 99 2.41 6.13 4.64
C VAL A 99 1.59 7.33 4.17
N THR A 100 2.26 8.34 3.61
CA THR A 100 1.62 9.54 3.07
C THR A 100 1.89 9.66 1.58
N ASP A 101 0.83 9.57 0.80
CA ASP A 101 0.87 9.82 -0.63
C ASP A 101 0.80 11.32 -0.93
N LEU A 102 1.86 11.83 -1.57
CA LEU A 102 1.98 13.23 -1.98
C LEU A 102 1.59 13.46 -3.44
N LYS A 103 1.13 12.41 -4.15
CA LYS A 103 0.62 12.55 -5.52
C LYS A 103 -0.55 13.54 -5.52
N ASP A 104 -0.48 14.52 -6.42
CA ASP A 104 -1.51 15.53 -6.63
C ASP A 104 -1.93 16.35 -5.39
N MET A 105 -1.18 16.33 -4.30
CA MET A 105 -1.55 17.03 -3.07
C MET A 105 -1.63 18.56 -3.26
N PRO A 106 -2.78 19.21 -2.96
CA PRO A 106 -2.92 20.67 -3.00
C PRO A 106 -1.90 21.39 -2.11
N LYS A 107 -1.14 22.33 -2.68
CA LYS A 107 -0.02 22.99 -1.97
C LYS A 107 -0.46 24.06 -0.96
N ARG A 108 -1.47 24.87 -1.32
CA ARG A 108 -1.89 26.05 -0.54
C ARG A 108 -3.05 25.72 0.39
N GLU A 109 -4.07 25.08 -0.15
CA GLU A 109 -5.37 24.87 0.49
C GLU A 109 -5.27 23.87 1.65
N LEU A 110 -4.52 22.78 1.47
CA LEU A 110 -4.29 21.82 2.57
C LEU A 110 -3.30 22.29 3.63
N ARG A 111 -2.59 23.40 3.44
CA ARG A 111 -1.52 23.79 4.38
C ARG A 111 -2.08 24.11 5.78
N ALA A 112 -3.22 24.79 5.84
CA ALA A 112 -3.88 25.14 7.10
C ALA A 112 -4.40 23.89 7.83
N ALA A 113 -5.17 23.04 7.11
CA ALA A 113 -5.68 21.78 7.66
C ALA A 113 -4.53 20.83 8.07
N SER A 114 -3.49 20.70 7.23
CA SER A 114 -2.31 19.88 7.53
C SER A 114 -1.58 20.34 8.77
N ASN A 115 -1.42 21.66 8.97
CA ASN A 115 -0.81 22.20 10.18
C ASN A 115 -1.63 21.87 11.44
N GLN A 116 -2.95 21.97 11.37
CA GLN A 116 -3.83 21.61 12.48
C GLN A 116 -3.77 20.11 12.78
N ILE A 117 -3.79 19.25 11.76
CA ILE A 117 -3.64 17.81 11.89
C ILE A 117 -2.28 17.46 12.53
N LEU A 118 -1.21 18.08 12.04
CA LEU A 118 0.14 17.86 12.56
C LEU A 118 0.24 18.28 14.03
N SER A 119 -0.26 19.46 14.40
CA SER A 119 -0.28 19.92 15.80
C SER A 119 -1.07 18.96 16.68
N LEU A 120 -2.29 18.59 16.24
CA LEU A 120 -3.16 17.69 16.98
C LEU A 120 -2.46 16.36 17.30
N PHE A 121 -1.78 15.77 16.32
CA PHE A 121 -1.09 14.49 16.52
C PHE A 121 0.22 14.63 17.30
N GLN A 122 0.95 15.73 17.14
CA GLN A 122 2.16 15.99 17.93
C GLN A 122 1.83 16.15 19.42
N ASP A 123 0.74 16.86 19.75
CA ASP A 123 0.39 17.19 21.12
C ASP A 123 -0.27 16.00 21.86
N ASN A 124 -1.04 15.17 21.14
CA ASN A 124 -1.90 14.15 21.76
C ASN A 124 -1.48 12.70 21.49
N TYR A 125 -0.68 12.43 20.45
CA TYR A 125 -0.21 11.08 20.10
C TYR A 125 1.34 11.02 19.98
N PRO A 126 2.07 11.47 21.02
CA PRO A 126 3.52 11.53 20.96
C PRO A 126 4.14 10.12 20.85
N GLU A 127 5.24 10.01 20.10
CA GLU A 127 6.05 8.78 19.94
C GLU A 127 5.33 7.55 19.39
N MET A 128 4.09 7.67 18.89
CA MET A 128 3.33 6.55 18.31
C MET A 128 3.66 6.28 16.83
N VAL A 129 4.75 6.85 16.31
CA VAL A 129 5.15 6.69 14.91
C VAL A 129 6.49 5.96 14.83
N ALA A 130 6.46 4.77 14.22
CA ALA A 130 7.63 3.94 13.96
C ALA A 130 8.42 4.49 12.76
N ARG A 131 7.74 4.76 11.65
CA ARG A 131 8.31 5.37 10.43
C ARG A 131 7.27 6.26 9.74
N LYS A 132 7.74 7.32 9.07
CA LYS A 132 6.97 8.18 8.16
C LYS A 132 7.47 7.97 6.74
N VAL A 133 6.69 7.28 5.93
CA VAL A 133 7.00 6.97 4.53
C VAL A 133 6.22 7.93 3.63
N PHE A 134 6.91 8.82 2.95
CA PHE A 134 6.33 9.68 1.93
C PHE A 134 6.48 9.01 0.57
N ILE A 135 5.38 8.82 -0.15
CA ILE A 135 5.36 8.17 -1.47
C ILE A 135 4.86 9.15 -2.55
N ASN A 136 5.17 8.83 -3.81
CA ASN A 136 4.93 9.70 -4.97
C ASN A 136 5.44 11.13 -4.75
N VAL A 137 6.60 11.23 -4.11
CA VAL A 137 7.14 12.50 -3.66
C VAL A 137 7.56 13.36 -4.86
N PRO A 138 6.99 14.58 -5.03
CA PRO A 138 7.38 15.47 -6.11
C PRO A 138 8.85 15.88 -6.03
N TRP A 139 9.48 16.14 -7.17
CA TRP A 139 10.91 16.44 -7.26
C TRP A 139 11.37 17.58 -6.31
N TYR A 140 10.53 18.58 -6.09
CA TYR A 140 10.84 19.74 -5.24
C TYR A 140 10.80 19.44 -3.74
N PHE A 141 10.16 18.35 -3.30
CA PHE A 141 10.07 18.02 -1.88
C PHE A 141 11.44 17.64 -1.30
N SER A 142 12.34 17.09 -2.12
CA SER A 142 13.73 16.85 -1.69
C SER A 142 14.43 18.16 -1.31
N VAL A 143 14.15 19.26 -2.03
CA VAL A 143 14.68 20.59 -1.72
C VAL A 143 14.07 21.12 -0.42
N LEU A 144 12.74 21.01 -0.28
CA LEU A 144 12.04 21.43 0.94
C LEU A 144 12.54 20.64 2.17
N PHE A 145 12.67 19.32 2.05
CA PHE A 145 13.15 18.46 3.12
C PHE A 145 14.56 18.85 3.56
N SER A 146 15.47 19.10 2.62
CA SER A 146 16.83 19.56 2.92
C SER A 146 16.84 20.89 3.69
N MET A 147 15.94 21.83 3.36
CA MET A 147 15.82 23.12 4.06
C MET A 147 15.30 22.98 5.49
N ILE A 148 14.32 22.10 5.74
CA ILE A 148 13.75 21.90 7.08
C ILE A 148 14.57 20.92 7.94
N SER A 149 15.39 20.07 7.31
CA SER A 149 16.14 19.02 7.99
C SER A 149 17.02 19.53 9.14
N PRO A 150 17.70 20.69 9.10
CA PRO A 150 18.55 21.14 10.21
C PRO A 150 17.77 21.37 11.51
N PHE A 151 16.46 21.60 11.42
CA PHE A 151 15.57 21.83 12.56
C PHE A 151 14.92 20.55 13.11
N LEU A 152 15.12 19.40 12.45
CA LEU A 152 14.61 18.10 12.89
C LEU A 152 15.65 17.36 13.73
N THR A 153 15.21 16.73 14.82
CA THR A 153 16.07 15.85 15.63
C THR A 153 16.52 14.63 14.82
N GLU A 154 17.68 14.06 15.13
CA GLU A 154 18.18 12.84 14.46
C GLU A 154 17.17 11.69 14.54
N ARG A 155 16.51 11.52 15.70
CA ARG A 155 15.42 10.55 15.90
C ARG A 155 14.25 10.79 14.95
N THR A 156 13.92 12.04 14.63
CA THR A 156 12.85 12.35 13.67
C THR A 156 13.30 12.05 12.24
N LYS A 157 14.54 12.43 11.89
CA LYS A 157 15.12 12.17 10.56
C LYS A 157 15.20 10.68 10.26
N SER A 158 15.64 9.86 11.21
CA SER A 158 15.80 8.42 11.02
C SER A 158 14.49 7.68 10.77
N LYS A 159 13.36 8.26 11.19
CA LYS A 159 12.01 7.74 10.92
C LYS A 159 11.52 8.06 9.50
N PHE A 160 12.14 8.98 8.77
CA PHE A 160 11.62 9.45 7.49
C PHE A 160 12.15 8.59 6.33
N VAL A 161 11.24 8.15 5.47
CA VAL A 161 11.53 7.41 4.24
C VAL A 161 10.85 8.15 3.10
N ILE A 162 11.57 8.38 2.00
CA ILE A 162 11.10 9.17 0.86
C ILE A 162 11.18 8.30 -0.40
N ALA A 163 10.03 8.08 -1.04
CA ALA A 163 9.91 7.38 -2.31
C ALA A 163 9.43 8.35 -3.39
N ARG A 164 10.22 8.50 -4.46
CA ARG A 164 9.79 9.20 -5.67
C ARG A 164 8.75 8.37 -6.42
N GLU A 165 7.99 9.04 -7.28
CA GLU A 165 7.12 8.37 -8.24
C GLU A 165 7.90 7.31 -9.03
N GLY A 166 7.31 6.12 -9.18
CA GLY A 166 7.93 4.93 -9.79
C GLY A 166 8.72 4.03 -8.82
N ASN A 167 9.12 4.50 -7.64
CA ASN A 167 9.87 3.72 -6.65
C ASN A 167 9.03 3.32 -5.42
N VAL A 168 7.70 3.51 -5.48
CA VAL A 168 6.78 3.31 -4.36
C VAL A 168 6.80 1.85 -3.89
N ALA A 169 6.49 0.90 -4.78
CA ALA A 169 6.47 -0.52 -4.46
C ALA A 169 7.82 -1.00 -3.88
N GLU A 170 8.93 -0.62 -4.54
CA GLU A 170 10.29 -0.96 -4.07
C GLU A 170 10.55 -0.43 -2.65
N THR A 171 10.07 0.77 -2.34
CA THR A 171 10.28 1.37 -1.03
C THR A 171 9.40 0.71 0.03
N LEU A 172 8.14 0.42 -0.29
CA LEU A 172 7.22 -0.23 0.64
C LEU A 172 7.63 -1.68 0.94
N PHE A 173 8.08 -2.43 -0.07
CA PHE A 173 8.46 -3.85 0.08
C PHE A 173 9.62 -4.07 1.06
N LYS A 174 10.46 -3.05 1.28
CA LYS A 174 11.52 -3.07 2.31
C LYS A 174 10.99 -3.28 3.73
N PHE A 175 9.75 -2.85 3.98
CA PHE A 175 9.17 -2.84 5.33
C PHE A 175 7.86 -3.61 5.41
N ILE A 176 7.08 -3.70 4.33
CA ILE A 176 5.75 -4.32 4.30
C ILE A 176 5.78 -5.46 3.29
N ARG A 177 5.21 -6.62 3.63
CA ARG A 177 5.12 -7.73 2.66
C ARG A 177 4.16 -7.38 1.52
N PRO A 178 4.43 -7.75 0.26
CA PRO A 178 3.62 -7.34 -0.89
C PRO A 178 2.13 -7.67 -0.78
N GLU A 179 1.79 -8.81 -0.19
CA GLU A 179 0.40 -9.24 0.05
C GLU A 179 -0.36 -8.38 1.08
N LEU A 180 0.34 -7.51 1.80
CA LEU A 180 -0.21 -6.53 2.75
C LEU A 180 -0.15 -5.09 2.22
N VAL A 181 0.53 -4.84 1.09
CA VAL A 181 0.55 -3.54 0.44
C VAL A 181 -0.70 -3.38 -0.44
N PRO A 182 -1.46 -2.27 -0.35
CA PRO A 182 -2.60 -2.01 -1.24
C PRO A 182 -2.22 -2.04 -2.72
N VAL A 183 -3.12 -2.55 -3.56
CA VAL A 183 -2.93 -2.64 -5.02
C VAL A 183 -2.51 -1.31 -5.66
N GLN A 184 -3.13 -0.20 -5.27
CA GLN A 184 -2.82 1.15 -5.78
C GLN A 184 -1.39 1.64 -5.49
N TYR A 185 -0.67 0.96 -4.60
CA TYR A 185 0.74 1.25 -4.28
C TYR A 185 1.70 0.17 -4.80
N GLY A 186 1.22 -0.67 -5.73
CA GLY A 186 1.99 -1.74 -6.38
C GLY A 186 2.11 -3.00 -5.54
N GLY A 187 1.19 -3.23 -4.61
CA GLY A 187 1.08 -4.47 -3.83
C GLY A 187 0.03 -5.45 -4.37
N LEU A 188 -0.24 -6.49 -3.58
CA LEU A 188 -1.20 -7.56 -3.93
C LEU A 188 -2.48 -7.55 -3.05
N SER A 189 -2.58 -6.60 -2.12
CA SER A 189 -3.67 -6.56 -1.14
C SER A 189 -4.87 -5.77 -1.68
N ARG A 190 -6.00 -6.45 -1.88
CA ARG A 190 -7.26 -5.83 -2.32
C ARG A 190 -8.11 -5.40 -1.13
N ALA A 191 -9.07 -4.52 -1.38
CA ALA A 191 -10.05 -4.13 -0.36
C ALA A 191 -10.82 -5.36 0.12
N GLY A 192 -10.94 -5.54 1.44
CA GLY A 192 -11.61 -6.69 2.05
C GLY A 192 -10.78 -7.98 2.15
N ASP A 193 -9.59 -8.07 1.52
CA ASP A 193 -8.75 -9.28 1.57
C ASP A 193 -8.39 -9.66 3.03
N LEU A 194 -8.15 -8.66 3.87
CA LEU A 194 -7.74 -8.86 5.27
C LEU A 194 -8.90 -9.22 6.21
N GLU A 195 -10.15 -9.03 5.78
CA GLU A 195 -11.34 -9.42 6.55
C GLU A 195 -11.59 -10.94 6.46
N ASN A 196 -11.14 -11.57 5.37
CA ASN A 196 -11.30 -12.99 5.09
C ASN A 196 -10.20 -13.87 5.73
N GLY A 197 -9.36 -13.30 6.58
CA GLY A 197 -8.24 -13.97 7.24
C GLY A 197 -6.87 -13.55 6.69
N PRO A 198 -5.78 -14.19 7.15
CA PRO A 198 -4.43 -13.82 6.74
C PRO A 198 -4.23 -14.10 5.24
N PRO A 199 -3.71 -13.13 4.46
CA PRO A 199 -3.47 -13.34 3.05
C PRO A 199 -2.35 -14.36 2.87
N LYS A 200 -2.45 -15.13 1.79
CA LYS A 200 -1.42 -16.09 1.46
C LYS A 200 -0.11 -15.36 1.08
N PRO A 201 1.06 -15.83 1.56
CA PRO A 201 2.33 -15.16 1.33
C PRO A 201 2.64 -15.02 -0.16
N ALA A 202 3.27 -13.89 -0.52
CA ALA A 202 3.81 -13.68 -1.86
C ALA A 202 5.33 -13.81 -1.87
N SER A 203 5.85 -14.23 -3.02
CA SER A 203 7.28 -14.28 -3.31
C SER A 203 7.71 -12.99 -4.01
N GLU A 204 8.78 -12.38 -3.54
CA GLU A 204 9.36 -11.16 -4.11
C GLU A 204 10.54 -11.48 -5.02
N PHE A 205 10.68 -10.75 -6.12
CA PHE A 205 11.82 -10.82 -6.99
C PHE A 205 12.11 -9.47 -7.64
N THR A 206 13.20 -9.39 -8.38
CA THR A 206 13.66 -8.17 -9.04
C THR A 206 13.97 -8.49 -10.49
N ILE A 207 13.63 -7.56 -11.37
CA ILE A 207 13.87 -7.64 -12.81
C ILE A 207 14.82 -6.50 -13.16
N LYS A 208 15.98 -6.81 -13.72
CA LYS A 208 16.93 -5.76 -14.16
C LYS A 208 16.38 -5.05 -15.40
N GLY A 209 16.91 -3.88 -15.70
CA GLY A 209 16.67 -3.24 -16.98
C GLY A 209 17.30 -4.07 -18.11
N GLY A 210 16.60 -4.25 -19.22
CA GLY A 210 17.09 -5.05 -20.34
C GLY A 210 16.89 -6.56 -20.17
N GLU A 211 16.18 -6.99 -19.14
CA GLU A 211 16.03 -8.41 -18.79
C GLU A 211 14.60 -8.91 -19.00
N LYS A 212 14.49 -10.17 -19.41
CA LYS A 212 13.26 -10.95 -19.42
C LYS A 212 13.35 -12.06 -18.38
N VAL A 213 12.35 -12.16 -17.52
CA VAL A 213 12.24 -13.16 -16.46
C VAL A 213 11.11 -14.12 -16.79
N PHE A 214 11.35 -15.41 -16.59
CA PHE A 214 10.36 -16.47 -16.69
C PHE A 214 10.13 -17.06 -15.31
N LEU A 215 8.90 -16.99 -14.81
CA LEU A 215 8.51 -17.68 -13.59
C LEU A 215 7.87 -19.01 -13.98
N GLU A 216 8.50 -20.10 -13.60
CA GLU A 216 7.99 -21.45 -13.82
C GLU A 216 7.27 -21.95 -12.57
N ILE A 217 6.06 -22.47 -12.75
CA ILE A 217 5.27 -23.12 -11.71
C ILE A 217 5.07 -24.56 -12.15
N ASP A 218 5.92 -25.43 -11.63
CA ASP A 218 5.99 -26.85 -11.96
C ASP A 218 4.99 -27.70 -11.17
N GLY A 219 4.89 -28.98 -11.55
CA GLY A 219 4.16 -29.98 -10.79
C GLY A 219 2.63 -29.83 -10.86
N ILE A 220 2.11 -29.23 -11.92
CA ILE A 220 0.67 -29.07 -12.11
C ILE A 220 0.13 -30.39 -12.69
N GLU A 221 -0.72 -31.06 -11.93
CA GLU A 221 -1.37 -32.31 -12.34
C GLU A 221 -2.52 -32.07 -13.34
N ALA A 222 -2.85 -33.09 -14.13
CA ALA A 222 -4.02 -33.06 -15.01
C ALA A 222 -5.31 -32.82 -14.20
N GLY A 223 -6.18 -31.93 -14.69
CA GLY A 223 -7.41 -31.52 -14.03
C GLY A 223 -7.23 -30.47 -12.92
N ALA A 224 -5.99 -30.11 -12.54
CA ALA A 224 -5.75 -29.10 -11.53
C ALA A 224 -6.01 -27.68 -12.07
N THR A 225 -6.59 -26.82 -11.24
CA THR A 225 -6.74 -25.38 -11.53
C THR A 225 -5.65 -24.61 -10.82
N ILE A 226 -4.80 -23.92 -11.58
CA ILE A 226 -3.85 -22.95 -11.06
C ILE A 226 -4.47 -21.55 -11.10
N THR A 227 -4.35 -20.81 -10.00
CA THR A 227 -4.71 -19.39 -9.90
C THR A 227 -3.48 -18.63 -9.45
N TRP A 228 -3.17 -17.49 -10.05
CA TRP A 228 -2.01 -16.68 -9.67
C TRP A 228 -2.34 -15.20 -9.63
N ASP A 229 -1.64 -14.49 -8.75
CA ASP A 229 -1.54 -13.04 -8.76
C ASP A 229 -0.09 -12.62 -9.06
N LEU A 230 0.09 -11.57 -9.88
CA LEU A 230 1.40 -10.98 -10.17
C LEU A 230 1.30 -9.45 -10.18
N VAL A 231 2.21 -8.80 -9.45
CA VAL A 231 2.45 -7.35 -9.45
C VAL A 231 3.94 -7.07 -9.69
N VAL A 232 4.26 -5.95 -10.30
CA VAL A 232 5.57 -5.37 -10.62
C VAL A 232 5.47 -3.87 -10.26
N GLY A 233 6.54 -3.26 -9.78
CA GLY A 233 6.53 -1.84 -9.44
C GLY A 233 6.49 -0.97 -10.70
N GLY A 234 5.40 -0.21 -10.88
CA GLY A 234 5.26 0.79 -11.95
C GLY A 234 5.45 0.21 -13.35
N TRP A 235 4.65 -0.82 -13.71
CA TRP A 235 4.85 -1.64 -14.92
C TRP A 235 4.90 -0.77 -16.17
N GLU A 236 5.90 -0.97 -17.00
CA GLU A 236 5.93 -0.43 -18.35
C GLU A 236 6.76 -1.45 -19.11
N LEU A 237 6.14 -2.59 -19.33
CA LEU A 237 6.79 -3.84 -19.69
C LEU A 237 5.80 -4.76 -20.39
N GLU A 238 6.26 -5.89 -20.93
CA GLU A 238 5.36 -6.89 -21.50
C GLU A 238 5.17 -8.07 -20.56
N TYR A 239 3.94 -8.59 -20.52
CA TYR A 239 3.57 -9.75 -19.74
C TYR A 239 2.81 -10.74 -20.61
N GLY A 240 3.07 -12.03 -20.42
CA GLY A 240 2.34 -13.12 -21.04
C GLY A 240 2.37 -14.36 -20.15
N ALA A 241 1.47 -15.31 -20.42
CA ALA A 241 1.40 -16.58 -19.71
C ALA A 241 1.18 -17.74 -20.68
N GLU A 242 1.92 -18.82 -20.48
CA GLU A 242 1.86 -20.03 -21.30
C GLU A 242 1.83 -21.26 -20.41
N TYR A 243 1.11 -22.28 -20.85
CA TYR A 243 1.12 -23.59 -20.21
C TYR A 243 1.87 -24.57 -21.09
N VAL A 244 2.87 -25.24 -20.53
CA VAL A 244 3.71 -26.23 -21.20
C VAL A 244 3.35 -27.61 -20.66
N PRO A 245 2.60 -28.43 -21.42
CA PRO A 245 2.33 -29.81 -21.03
C PRO A 245 3.63 -30.63 -20.93
N ALA A 246 3.63 -31.66 -20.08
CA ALA A 246 4.79 -32.54 -19.88
C ALA A 246 4.91 -33.62 -20.97
N ALA A 247 3.84 -33.90 -21.71
CA ALA A 247 3.86 -34.86 -22.81
C ALA A 247 4.62 -34.28 -24.01
N GLU A 248 5.57 -35.04 -24.58
CA GLU A 248 6.46 -34.59 -25.66
C GLU A 248 5.72 -34.22 -26.96
N ASP A 249 4.57 -34.85 -27.23
CA ASP A 249 3.76 -34.60 -28.43
C ASP A 249 2.74 -33.45 -28.25
N SER A 250 2.68 -32.83 -27.08
CA SER A 250 1.72 -31.78 -26.76
C SER A 250 2.29 -30.39 -27.05
N TYR A 251 1.44 -29.49 -27.55
CA TYR A 251 1.84 -28.11 -27.87
C TYR A 251 1.72 -27.19 -26.66
N THR A 252 2.64 -26.22 -26.55
CA THR A 252 2.52 -25.10 -25.60
C THR A 252 1.23 -24.32 -25.85
N LEU A 253 0.46 -24.12 -24.79
CA LEU A 253 -0.81 -23.41 -24.84
C LEU A 253 -0.60 -21.94 -24.43
N CYS A 254 -0.98 -21.01 -25.29
CA CYS A 254 -1.03 -19.59 -24.94
C CYS A 254 -2.23 -19.35 -24.00
N VAL A 255 -1.95 -19.09 -22.72
CA VAL A 255 -2.97 -18.85 -21.68
C VAL A 255 -3.33 -17.37 -21.65
N GLU A 256 -2.33 -16.50 -21.72
CA GLU A 256 -2.49 -15.06 -21.90
C GLU A 256 -1.52 -14.57 -22.96
N ARG A 257 -2.05 -13.97 -24.02
CA ARG A 257 -1.23 -13.38 -25.09
C ARG A 257 -0.34 -12.29 -24.50
N THR A 258 0.91 -12.29 -24.94
CA THR A 258 1.86 -11.24 -24.57
C THR A 258 1.28 -9.87 -24.89
N ARG A 259 1.21 -9.01 -23.87
CA ARG A 259 0.70 -7.64 -23.99
C ARG A 259 1.56 -6.67 -23.20
N LYS A 260 1.61 -5.43 -23.66
CA LYS A 260 2.19 -4.35 -22.88
C LYS A 260 1.27 -4.01 -21.71
N VAL A 261 1.86 -3.88 -20.53
CA VAL A 261 1.17 -3.41 -19.33
C VAL A 261 1.62 -1.96 -19.06
N PRO A 262 0.68 -1.02 -18.98
CA PRO A 262 1.00 0.41 -18.84
C PRO A 262 1.43 0.79 -17.43
N ALA A 263 2.11 1.93 -17.31
CA ALA A 263 2.58 2.49 -16.02
C ALA A 263 1.43 2.86 -15.07
N ALA A 264 0.25 3.12 -15.61
CA ALA A 264 -0.99 3.39 -14.88
C ALA A 264 -1.81 2.12 -14.60
N ALA A 265 -1.25 0.93 -14.79
CA ALA A 265 -1.91 -0.30 -14.37
C ALA A 265 -1.91 -0.36 -12.84
N ASP A 266 -3.07 -0.08 -12.25
CA ASP A 266 -3.26 -0.02 -10.80
C ASP A 266 -3.70 -1.37 -10.19
N GLU A 267 -3.97 -2.37 -11.04
CA GLU A 267 -4.38 -3.71 -10.61
C GLU A 267 -3.31 -4.77 -10.91
N PRO A 268 -3.03 -5.67 -9.95
CA PRO A 268 -2.25 -6.88 -10.21
C PRO A 268 -2.94 -7.75 -11.26
N VAL A 269 -2.15 -8.46 -12.05
CA VAL A 269 -2.67 -9.57 -12.85
C VAL A 269 -3.28 -10.59 -11.90
N HIS A 270 -4.52 -11.01 -12.16
CA HIS A 270 -5.18 -12.13 -11.51
C HIS A 270 -5.76 -13.03 -12.59
N ASN A 271 -5.33 -14.28 -12.64
CA ASN A 271 -5.81 -15.20 -13.67
C ASN A 271 -5.84 -16.64 -13.15
N ALA A 272 -6.60 -17.49 -13.82
CA ALA A 272 -6.73 -18.90 -13.50
C ALA A 272 -6.77 -19.76 -14.76
N PHE A 273 -6.18 -20.95 -14.68
CA PHE A 273 -6.10 -21.91 -15.77
C PHE A 273 -6.31 -23.32 -15.24
N THR A 274 -7.17 -24.10 -15.89
CA THR A 274 -7.38 -25.52 -15.56
C THR A 274 -6.63 -26.38 -16.55
N ALA A 275 -5.62 -27.09 -16.06
CA ALA A 275 -4.77 -27.95 -16.86
C ALA A 275 -5.52 -29.20 -17.32
N ARG A 276 -5.43 -29.54 -18.60
CA ARG A 276 -6.00 -30.79 -19.14
C ARG A 276 -5.05 -31.98 -18.98
N GLU A 277 -3.75 -31.70 -19.00
CA GLU A 277 -2.66 -32.65 -18.88
C GLU A 277 -1.70 -32.16 -17.80
N ALA A 278 -0.82 -33.02 -17.30
CA ALA A 278 0.22 -32.60 -16.38
C ALA A 278 1.25 -31.72 -17.09
N GLY A 279 1.87 -30.77 -16.38
CA GLY A 279 2.79 -29.80 -16.98
C GLY A 279 3.19 -28.67 -16.04
N LYS A 280 3.59 -27.55 -16.63
CA LYS A 280 4.01 -26.34 -15.91
C LYS A 280 3.41 -25.07 -16.50
N MET A 281 3.19 -24.07 -15.65
CA MET A 281 2.81 -22.71 -16.05
C MET A 281 4.07 -21.85 -16.15
N VAL A 282 4.20 -21.07 -17.22
CA VAL A 282 5.31 -20.15 -17.44
C VAL A 282 4.77 -18.74 -17.58
N LEU A 283 5.13 -17.87 -16.64
CA LEU A 283 4.82 -16.43 -16.69
C LEU A 283 6.03 -15.68 -17.24
N SER A 284 5.85 -14.99 -18.36
CA SER A 284 6.88 -14.20 -19.01
C SER A 284 6.74 -12.74 -18.62
N ILE A 285 7.75 -12.15 -18.00
CA ILE A 285 7.83 -10.73 -17.65
C ILE A 285 9.03 -10.10 -18.38
N ASP A 286 8.76 -9.26 -19.37
CA ASP A 286 9.76 -8.71 -20.26
C ASP A 286 10.00 -7.21 -20.01
N ASN A 287 11.09 -6.90 -19.30
CA ASN A 287 11.56 -5.54 -19.03
C ASN A 287 12.69 -5.12 -19.99
N SER A 288 12.82 -5.77 -21.14
CA SER A 288 13.89 -5.49 -22.13
C SER A 288 13.81 -4.07 -22.68
N GLY A 289 12.60 -3.49 -22.72
CA GLY A 289 12.35 -2.11 -23.15
C GLY A 289 12.78 -1.03 -22.14
N SER A 290 13.15 -1.39 -20.91
CA SER A 290 13.53 -0.43 -19.86
C SER A 290 14.97 -0.58 -19.44
N ARG A 291 15.63 0.52 -19.07
CA ARG A 291 16.94 0.49 -18.37
C ARG A 291 16.79 0.45 -16.85
N LYS A 292 15.57 0.62 -16.33
CA LYS A 292 15.32 0.69 -14.89
C LYS A 292 15.04 -0.70 -14.36
N ARG A 293 15.64 -1.00 -13.20
CA ARG A 293 15.28 -2.14 -12.38
C ARG A 293 13.86 -1.99 -11.85
N LYS A 294 13.12 -3.09 -11.73
CA LYS A 294 11.79 -3.15 -11.13
C LYS A 294 11.74 -4.24 -10.07
N VAL A 295 10.97 -4.00 -9.00
CA VAL A 295 10.61 -5.07 -8.04
C VAL A 295 9.31 -5.71 -8.48
N ALA A 296 9.10 -6.97 -8.15
CA ALA A 296 7.90 -7.70 -8.48
C ALA A 296 7.54 -8.67 -7.34
N ALA A 297 6.26 -9.02 -7.27
CA ALA A 297 5.76 -10.00 -6.33
C ALA A 297 4.70 -10.88 -6.98
N TYR A 298 4.72 -12.16 -6.68
CA TYR A 298 3.75 -13.12 -7.18
C TYR A 298 3.32 -14.10 -6.11
N ARG A 299 2.11 -14.64 -6.23
CA ARG A 299 1.63 -15.78 -5.45
C ARG A 299 0.77 -16.66 -6.34
N TYR A 300 0.71 -17.95 -6.06
CA TYR A 300 -0.12 -18.87 -6.82
C TYR A 300 -0.69 -19.98 -5.93
N PHE A 301 -1.80 -20.56 -6.38
CA PHE A 301 -2.49 -21.66 -5.74
C PHE A 301 -2.84 -22.71 -6.78
N VAL A 302 -2.58 -23.97 -6.46
CA VAL A 302 -2.98 -25.11 -7.28
C VAL A 302 -4.07 -25.86 -6.53
N ARG A 303 -5.29 -25.86 -7.10
CA ARG A 303 -6.41 -26.65 -6.59
C ARG A 303 -6.49 -27.95 -7.39
N LYS A 304 -6.36 -29.08 -6.70
CA LYS A 304 -6.54 -30.41 -7.31
C LYS A 304 -7.99 -30.57 -7.83
N PRO A 305 -8.21 -31.39 -8.88
CA PRO A 305 -9.56 -31.72 -9.31
C PRO A 305 -10.34 -32.32 -8.15
N SER A 306 -11.62 -31.95 -8.03
CA SER A 306 -12.53 -32.61 -7.10
C SER A 306 -12.69 -34.06 -7.55
N ALA A 307 -12.43 -35.01 -6.64
CA ALA A 307 -12.63 -36.44 -6.87
C ALA A 307 -14.11 -36.77 -7.11
#